data_AF-A0A961RW05-F1
#
_entry.id   AF-A0A961RW05-F1
#
_cell.length_a   1.000
_cell.length_b   1.000
_cell.length_c   1.000
_cell.angle_alpha   90.00
_cell.angle_beta   90.00
_cell.angle_gamma   90.00
#
_symmetry.space_group_name_H-M   'P 1'
#
loop_
_entity.id
_entity.type
_entity.pdbx_description
1 polymer ?
#
loop_
_entity_poly.entity_id
_entity_poly.type
_entity_poly.pdbx_seq_one_letter_code
_entity_poly.pdbx_strand_id
1 'polypeptide(L)'
;LTKRFIDRRTSVLMKRLRENAMLEAEISDTGEVSVEGHHVGQLAGFRFTPDATATGPDAKAAAGAAAKALATEIERRSARLNAAPNSDIVLASDGALRWLGEPVAKVTGTTNALRPRIVLLADEQLSGTARDTVQHRLERWLTHHIATLLKPLVEMSADQTLPGLARGVAFRLVENLGIMDRREIHSEIQALDQEMRAALRRHGVRFGAYHIFVPALLKPAPASLLCLLWGIKQSDTDIAGLVEVPQMSAAGRTSFPANPEITPDVYKLCGFRILGEKAVRIDILERLADLIRPALAWRPQSETPAPEGAVDGRSFIVTPAMLSILGATHHDMEQVLKGLGYRGEVLPEADVLARLPKRETPAAAPSADTGQTAQQEGALQTVPPTEAASGEQELVVDDQTSEAVEVSADLAASPEPKTMTLWRSGRTANQRDRRDDKGQVEKGQAANARNRHSRNAKSGDNRTRDGNQPGKRNDRQKTGSDRAQENRQDKTGSRPQRSARPERPLDPDSPFAKLAQLKASLEGRND
;
A
#
# COMPACT_ATOMS: atom_id res chain seq x y z
N LEU A 1 -32.21 -19.79 50.36
CA LEU A 1 -32.73 -21.11 49.95
C LEU A 1 -31.79 -21.87 48.99
N THR A 2 -31.08 -21.19 48.09
CA THR A 2 -30.21 -21.76 47.03
C THR A 2 -29.41 -23.02 47.37
N LYS A 3 -28.66 -23.08 48.49
CA LYS A 3 -27.85 -24.25 48.88
C LYS A 3 -28.61 -25.59 48.80
N ARG A 4 -29.87 -25.66 49.26
CA ARG A 4 -30.68 -26.90 49.26
C ARG A 4 -31.07 -27.38 47.85
N PHE A 5 -31.08 -26.50 46.84
CA PHE A 5 -31.32 -26.89 45.46
C PHE A 5 -30.07 -27.43 44.77
N ILE A 6 -28.88 -26.95 45.17
CA ILE A 6 -27.59 -27.45 44.67
C ILE A 6 -27.40 -28.91 45.15
N ASP A 7 -27.48 -29.16 46.46
CA ASP A 7 -27.42 -30.52 47.05
C ASP A 7 -28.35 -31.52 46.34
N ARG A 8 -29.59 -31.10 46.06
CA ARG A 8 -30.61 -31.97 45.45
C ARG A 8 -30.36 -32.27 43.97
N ARG A 9 -29.58 -31.43 43.26
CA ARG A 9 -29.13 -31.72 41.89
C ARG A 9 -27.93 -32.68 41.93
N THR A 10 -26.88 -32.35 42.69
CA THR A 10 -25.65 -33.17 42.74
C THR A 10 -25.92 -34.60 43.21
N SER A 11 -26.87 -34.79 44.12
CA SER A 11 -27.30 -36.11 44.57
C SER A 11 -28.07 -36.93 43.51
N VAL A 12 -28.72 -36.30 42.52
CA VAL A 12 -29.33 -37.01 41.37
C VAL A 12 -28.25 -37.46 40.39
N LEU A 13 -27.29 -36.59 40.05
CA LEU A 13 -26.12 -36.95 39.25
C LEU A 13 -25.38 -38.14 39.88
N MET A 14 -25.07 -38.04 41.18
CA MET A 14 -24.40 -39.10 41.94
C MET A 14 -25.20 -40.40 42.07
N LYS A 15 -26.53 -40.35 41.98
CA LYS A 15 -27.35 -41.57 41.91
C LYS A 15 -27.17 -42.26 40.56
N ARG A 16 -27.40 -41.54 39.44
CA ARG A 16 -27.23 -42.09 38.08
C ARG A 16 -25.80 -42.61 37.83
N LEU A 17 -24.79 -41.92 38.37
CA LEU A 17 -23.38 -42.32 38.27
C LEU A 17 -23.09 -43.68 38.94
N ARG A 18 -23.70 -43.96 40.11
CA ARG A 18 -23.56 -45.25 40.82
C ARG A 18 -24.36 -46.38 40.17
N GLU A 19 -25.42 -46.03 39.44
CA GLU A 19 -26.30 -46.97 38.74
C GLU A 19 -25.77 -47.35 37.34
N ASN A 20 -24.61 -46.83 36.92
CA ASN A 20 -24.06 -46.93 35.55
C ASN A 20 -25.06 -46.50 34.45
N ALA A 21 -25.98 -45.60 34.79
CA ALA A 21 -26.93 -45.05 33.82
C ALA A 21 -26.19 -44.21 32.76
N MET A 22 -26.71 -44.18 31.53
CA MET A 22 -26.24 -43.21 30.55
C MET A 22 -26.59 -41.81 31.04
N LEU A 23 -25.55 -40.98 31.20
CA LEU A 23 -25.68 -39.58 31.59
C LEU A 23 -26.04 -38.75 30.36
N GLU A 24 -27.16 -38.04 30.44
CA GLU A 24 -27.64 -37.18 29.36
C GLU A 24 -26.93 -35.83 29.42
N ALA A 25 -26.41 -35.37 28.28
CA ALA A 25 -25.60 -34.17 28.15
C ALA A 25 -26.15 -33.27 27.03
N GLU A 26 -26.50 -32.04 27.39
CA GLU A 26 -27.13 -31.05 26.51
C GLU A 26 -26.18 -29.87 26.27
N ILE A 27 -26.19 -29.34 25.05
CA ILE A 27 -25.40 -28.16 24.66
C ILE A 27 -26.37 -27.14 24.05
N SER A 28 -26.41 -25.93 24.62
CA SER A 28 -27.26 -24.85 24.12
C SER A 28 -26.71 -24.23 22.82
N ASP A 29 -27.53 -23.45 22.12
CA ASP A 29 -27.07 -22.62 21.01
C ASP A 29 -26.15 -21.46 21.45
N THR A 30 -26.16 -21.07 22.74
CA THR A 30 -25.14 -20.17 23.34
C THR A 30 -23.80 -20.88 23.60
N GLY A 31 -23.77 -22.21 23.54
CA GLY A 31 -22.59 -23.03 23.84
C GLY A 31 -22.44 -23.42 25.31
N GLU A 32 -23.42 -23.16 26.17
CA GLU A 32 -23.44 -23.69 27.54
C GLU A 32 -23.60 -25.21 27.49
N VAL A 33 -22.72 -25.93 28.20
CA VAL A 33 -22.69 -27.39 28.25
C VAL A 33 -23.19 -27.83 29.61
N SER A 34 -24.19 -28.71 29.62
CA SER A 34 -24.75 -29.28 30.84
C SER A 34 -24.83 -30.80 30.79
N VAL A 35 -24.78 -31.44 31.96
CA VAL A 35 -24.95 -32.89 32.15
C VAL A 35 -25.96 -33.09 33.27
N GLU A 36 -27.05 -33.82 33.03
CA GLU A 36 -28.13 -34.03 34.01
C GLU A 36 -28.65 -32.71 34.64
N GLY A 37 -28.73 -31.63 33.85
CA GLY A 37 -29.13 -30.30 34.32
C GLY A 37 -28.11 -29.57 35.23
N HIS A 38 -26.85 -30.02 35.25
CA HIS A 38 -25.71 -29.35 35.89
C HIS A 38 -24.87 -28.65 34.84
N HIS A 39 -24.55 -27.37 35.02
CA HIS A 39 -23.55 -26.70 34.18
C HIS A 39 -22.17 -27.34 34.36
N VAL A 40 -21.46 -27.59 33.26
CA VAL A 40 -20.12 -28.23 33.24
C VAL A 40 -19.09 -27.35 32.52
N GLY A 41 -19.50 -26.39 31.69
CA GLY A 41 -18.60 -25.44 31.02
C GLY A 41 -19.17 -24.83 29.73
N GLN A 42 -18.35 -24.09 29.00
CA GLN A 42 -18.71 -23.39 27.76
C GLN A 42 -17.95 -23.91 26.54
N LEU A 43 -18.64 -24.18 25.44
CA LEU A 43 -18.07 -24.51 24.13
C LEU A 43 -18.03 -23.28 23.21
N ALA A 44 -16.93 -22.53 23.28
CA ALA A 44 -16.61 -21.37 22.46
C ALA A 44 -15.94 -21.82 21.15
N GLY A 45 -16.60 -21.63 20.01
CA GLY A 45 -16.13 -22.15 18.71
C GLY A 45 -15.96 -23.69 18.73
N PHE A 46 -14.70 -24.14 18.80
CA PHE A 46 -14.28 -25.54 18.93
C PHE A 46 -13.45 -25.82 20.21
N ARG A 47 -13.45 -24.90 21.18
CA ARG A 47 -12.78 -25.03 22.48
C ARG A 47 -13.79 -25.13 23.61
N PHE A 48 -13.60 -26.12 24.48
CA PHE A 48 -14.40 -26.32 25.68
C PHE A 48 -13.65 -25.81 26.92
N THR A 49 -14.22 -24.80 27.58
CA THR A 49 -13.74 -24.27 28.86
C THR A 49 -14.58 -24.88 30.00
N PRO A 50 -14.06 -25.81 30.81
CA PRO A 50 -14.80 -26.38 31.93
C PRO A 50 -15.06 -25.35 33.05
N ASP A 51 -16.15 -25.53 33.77
CA ASP A 51 -16.52 -24.69 34.92
C ASP A 51 -15.54 -24.91 36.09
N ALA A 52 -14.84 -23.85 36.48
CA ALA A 52 -13.85 -23.88 37.57
C ALA A 52 -14.46 -24.16 38.96
N THR A 53 -15.79 -24.06 39.12
CA THR A 53 -16.47 -24.40 40.37
C THR A 53 -16.69 -25.91 40.54
N ALA A 54 -16.60 -26.70 39.46
CA ALA A 54 -16.78 -28.15 39.49
C ALA A 54 -15.49 -28.86 39.96
N THR A 55 -15.38 -29.12 41.27
CA THR A 55 -14.25 -29.86 41.86
C THR A 55 -14.66 -31.24 42.40
N GLY A 56 -13.78 -32.22 42.27
CA GLY A 56 -13.95 -33.58 42.80
C GLY A 56 -14.04 -34.68 41.73
N PRO A 57 -14.23 -35.95 42.13
CA PRO A 57 -14.38 -37.07 41.19
C PRO A 57 -15.63 -36.92 40.31
N ASP A 58 -16.70 -36.35 40.87
CA ASP A 58 -17.97 -36.05 40.22
C ASP A 58 -17.78 -35.20 38.95
N ALA A 59 -16.93 -34.16 39.04
CA ALA A 59 -16.60 -33.29 37.92
C ALA A 59 -15.83 -34.03 36.81
N LYS A 60 -14.93 -34.96 37.16
CA LYS A 60 -14.22 -35.80 36.19
C LYS A 60 -15.18 -36.74 35.44
N ALA A 61 -16.18 -37.28 36.12
CA ALA A 61 -17.20 -38.12 35.49
C ALA A 61 -18.18 -37.30 34.61
N ALA A 62 -18.60 -36.12 35.07
CA ALA A 62 -19.40 -35.19 34.27
C ALA A 62 -18.66 -34.73 32.99
N ALA A 63 -17.37 -34.41 33.09
CA ALA A 63 -16.53 -34.09 31.92
C ALA A 63 -16.42 -35.27 30.94
N GLY A 64 -16.33 -36.51 31.44
CA GLY A 64 -16.33 -37.72 30.62
C GLY A 64 -17.67 -37.99 29.89
N ALA A 65 -18.80 -37.60 30.48
CA ALA A 65 -20.10 -37.62 29.82
C ALA A 65 -20.20 -36.51 28.76
N ALA A 66 -19.87 -35.28 29.13
CA ALA A 66 -19.86 -34.12 28.24
C ALA A 66 -19.00 -34.36 26.99
N ALA A 67 -17.84 -35.02 27.11
CA ALA A 67 -16.94 -35.32 25.99
C ALA A 67 -17.62 -36.03 24.79
N LYS A 68 -18.64 -36.87 25.03
CA LYS A 68 -19.39 -37.54 23.95
C LYS A 68 -20.34 -36.59 23.22
N ALA A 69 -21.08 -35.77 23.95
CA ALA A 69 -21.96 -34.75 23.34
C ALA A 69 -21.15 -33.66 22.63
N LEU A 70 -20.01 -33.25 23.23
CA LEU A 70 -19.06 -32.32 22.65
C LEU A 70 -18.53 -32.80 21.30
N ALA A 71 -18.18 -34.09 21.15
CA ALA A 71 -17.74 -34.65 19.87
C ALA A 71 -18.82 -34.50 18.78
N THR A 72 -20.07 -34.93 19.07
CA THR A 72 -21.21 -34.82 18.15
C THR A 72 -21.52 -33.36 17.77
N GLU A 73 -21.47 -32.43 18.72
CA GLU A 73 -21.67 -31.00 18.46
C GLU A 73 -20.51 -30.39 17.67
N ILE A 74 -19.28 -30.82 17.91
CA ILE A 74 -18.09 -30.39 17.15
C ILE A 74 -18.18 -30.87 15.69
N GLU A 75 -18.66 -32.09 15.45
CA GLU A 75 -19.00 -32.55 14.10
C GLU A 75 -20.11 -31.68 13.46
N ARG A 76 -21.22 -31.42 14.16
CA ARG A 76 -22.30 -30.52 13.69
C ARG A 76 -21.77 -29.11 13.36
N ARG A 77 -20.92 -28.55 14.22
CA ARG A 77 -20.26 -27.24 14.01
C ARG A 77 -19.27 -27.26 12.84
N SER A 78 -18.51 -28.34 12.64
CA SER A 78 -17.58 -28.47 11.51
C SER A 78 -18.31 -28.45 10.17
N ALA A 79 -19.44 -29.16 10.07
CA ALA A 79 -20.30 -29.17 8.89
C ALA A 79 -20.94 -27.80 8.64
N ARG A 80 -21.48 -27.17 9.71
CA ARG A 80 -22.03 -25.80 9.65
C ARG A 80 -21.00 -24.78 9.16
N LEU A 81 -19.77 -24.78 9.69
CA LEU A 81 -18.71 -23.87 9.27
C LEU A 81 -18.30 -24.11 7.80
N ASN A 82 -18.21 -25.37 7.36
CA ASN A 82 -17.89 -25.67 5.96
C ASN A 82 -18.98 -25.16 4.99
N ALA A 83 -20.25 -25.22 5.39
CA ALA A 83 -21.39 -24.71 4.64
C ALA A 83 -21.62 -23.19 4.78
N ALA A 84 -21.09 -22.55 5.82
CA ALA A 84 -21.34 -21.14 6.12
C ALA A 84 -20.83 -20.22 4.98
N PRO A 85 -21.54 -19.13 4.66
CA PRO A 85 -21.10 -18.13 3.68
C PRO A 85 -19.84 -17.38 4.14
N ASN A 86 -19.15 -16.70 3.22
CA ASN A 86 -17.93 -15.96 3.53
C ASN A 86 -18.15 -14.71 4.42
N SER A 87 -19.40 -14.27 4.60
CA SER A 87 -19.80 -13.18 5.50
C SER A 87 -19.63 -13.52 6.98
N ASP A 88 -19.80 -14.79 7.33
CA ASP A 88 -19.94 -15.24 8.72
C ASP A 88 -18.58 -15.49 9.37
N ILE A 89 -17.51 -15.39 8.58
CA ILE A 89 -16.11 -15.53 8.99
C ILE A 89 -15.45 -14.16 8.85
N VAL A 90 -14.83 -13.70 9.93
CA VAL A 90 -14.17 -12.38 10.02
C VAL A 90 -12.73 -12.58 10.50
N LEU A 91 -11.78 -11.86 9.89
CA LEU A 91 -10.42 -11.72 10.37
C LEU A 91 -10.33 -10.45 11.23
N ALA A 92 -10.01 -10.61 12.52
CA ALA A 92 -9.82 -9.52 13.46
C ALA A 92 -8.36 -9.03 13.50
N SER A 93 -8.13 -7.84 14.08
CA SER A 93 -6.82 -7.18 14.14
C SER A 93 -5.80 -7.88 15.04
N ASP A 94 -6.25 -8.76 15.93
CA ASP A 94 -5.43 -9.69 16.73
C ASP A 94 -4.94 -10.91 15.91
N GLY A 95 -5.27 -10.97 14.61
CA GLY A 95 -5.00 -12.10 13.73
C GLY A 95 -5.93 -13.31 13.96
N ALA A 96 -6.97 -13.20 14.79
CA ALA A 96 -7.93 -14.28 14.99
C ALA A 96 -8.95 -14.34 13.85
N LEU A 97 -9.24 -15.57 13.39
CA LEU A 97 -10.40 -15.87 12.55
C LEU A 97 -11.57 -16.23 13.46
N ARG A 98 -12.64 -15.44 13.35
CA ARG A 98 -13.87 -15.59 14.11
C ARG A 98 -14.99 -16.06 13.19
N TRP A 99 -15.76 -17.06 13.62
CA TRP A 99 -16.97 -17.53 12.96
C TRP A 99 -18.18 -17.21 13.84
N LEU A 100 -19.13 -16.43 13.34
CA LEU A 100 -20.28 -15.93 14.13
C LEU A 100 -19.85 -15.23 15.44
N GLY A 101 -18.68 -14.59 15.45
CA GLY A 101 -18.06 -13.93 16.62
C GLY A 101 -17.04 -14.80 17.39
N GLU A 102 -17.24 -16.12 17.38
CA GLU A 102 -16.44 -17.10 18.12
C GLU A 102 -15.06 -17.35 17.48
N PRO A 103 -13.95 -17.28 18.22
CA PRO A 103 -12.61 -17.51 17.67
C PRO A 103 -12.40 -19.00 17.36
N VAL A 104 -12.20 -19.33 16.08
CA VAL A 104 -12.01 -20.72 15.60
C VAL A 104 -10.59 -21.00 15.10
N ALA A 105 -9.79 -19.96 14.83
CA ALA A 105 -8.38 -20.10 14.46
C ALA A 105 -7.59 -18.80 14.72
N LYS A 106 -6.25 -18.87 14.72
CA LYS A 106 -5.35 -17.71 14.60
C LYS A 106 -4.47 -17.84 13.36
N VAL A 107 -4.30 -16.74 12.64
CA VAL A 107 -3.43 -16.61 11.47
C VAL A 107 -1.98 -16.42 11.93
N THR A 108 -1.04 -17.10 11.27
CA THR A 108 0.39 -17.11 11.60
C THR A 108 1.27 -16.79 10.40
N GLY A 109 2.40 -16.15 10.66
CA GLY A 109 3.33 -15.70 9.63
C GLY A 109 3.99 -16.84 8.85
N THR A 110 4.37 -16.54 7.61
CA THR A 110 5.37 -17.32 6.86
C THR A 110 6.37 -16.35 6.21
N THR A 111 7.36 -16.88 5.50
CA THR A 111 8.29 -16.06 4.71
C THR A 111 7.56 -15.16 3.70
N ASN A 112 6.41 -15.60 3.17
CA ASN A 112 5.58 -14.84 2.24
C ASN A 112 4.33 -14.28 2.94
N ALA A 113 4.26 -12.96 3.10
CA ALA A 113 3.15 -12.28 3.77
C ALA A 113 1.77 -12.47 3.09
N LEU A 114 1.74 -12.76 1.78
CA LEU A 114 0.51 -13.06 1.03
C LEU A 114 0.10 -14.54 1.14
N ARG A 115 0.88 -15.37 1.82
CA ARG A 115 0.60 -16.79 2.10
C ARG A 115 0.86 -17.10 3.58
N PRO A 116 0.10 -16.49 4.52
CA PRO A 116 0.13 -16.88 5.92
C PRO A 116 -0.43 -18.30 6.12
N ARG A 117 -0.24 -18.87 7.31
CA ARG A 117 -0.82 -20.14 7.73
C ARG A 117 -1.94 -19.92 8.74
N ILE A 118 -2.71 -20.98 9.00
CA ILE A 118 -3.80 -21.01 9.97
C ILE A 118 -3.50 -22.09 10.99
N VAL A 119 -3.64 -21.75 12.27
CA VAL A 119 -3.63 -22.68 13.41
C VAL A 119 -5.03 -22.67 14.03
N LEU A 120 -5.68 -23.83 14.07
CA LEU A 120 -7.03 -23.96 14.65
C LEU A 120 -7.00 -23.72 16.17
N LEU A 121 -8.00 -22.98 16.65
CA LEU A 121 -8.29 -22.79 18.07
C LEU A 121 -9.35 -23.81 18.47
N ALA A 122 -8.90 -25.04 18.66
CA ALA A 122 -9.75 -26.19 18.93
C ALA A 122 -9.02 -27.18 19.85
N ASP A 123 -9.78 -27.88 20.68
CA ASP A 123 -9.25 -28.90 21.59
C ASP A 123 -9.26 -30.30 20.91
N GLU A 124 -8.84 -31.34 21.63
CA GLU A 124 -8.56 -32.69 21.09
C GLU A 124 -9.75 -33.35 20.38
N GLN A 125 -10.99 -33.00 20.76
CA GLN A 125 -12.21 -33.51 20.13
C GLN A 125 -12.32 -33.13 18.64
N LEU A 126 -11.73 -32.01 18.19
CA LEU A 126 -11.67 -31.67 16.76
C LEU A 126 -10.52 -32.42 16.08
N SER A 127 -10.81 -33.67 15.71
CA SER A 127 -9.87 -34.62 15.09
C SER A 127 -10.36 -35.09 13.70
N GLY A 128 -9.51 -35.85 13.00
CA GLY A 128 -9.83 -36.51 11.73
C GLY A 128 -10.47 -35.62 10.66
N THR A 129 -11.43 -36.18 9.92
CA THR A 129 -12.11 -35.53 8.79
C THR A 129 -12.83 -34.23 9.16
N ALA A 130 -13.34 -34.10 10.39
CA ALA A 130 -13.95 -32.87 10.88
C ALA A 130 -12.90 -31.74 11.00
N ARG A 131 -11.70 -32.06 11.51
CA ARG A 131 -10.57 -31.14 11.60
C ARG A 131 -10.11 -30.66 10.22
N ASP A 132 -9.89 -31.59 9.30
CA ASP A 132 -9.41 -31.28 7.93
C ASP A 132 -10.43 -30.43 7.17
N THR A 133 -11.73 -30.72 7.37
CA THR A 133 -12.85 -29.93 6.82
C THR A 133 -12.83 -28.48 7.33
N VAL A 134 -12.60 -28.27 8.63
CA VAL A 134 -12.48 -26.93 9.23
C VAL A 134 -11.24 -26.20 8.71
N GLN A 135 -10.08 -26.86 8.70
CA GLN A 135 -8.82 -26.32 8.19
C GLN A 135 -8.98 -25.83 6.74
N HIS A 136 -9.43 -26.72 5.84
CA HIS A 136 -9.61 -26.38 4.43
C HIS A 136 -10.75 -25.39 4.15
N ARG A 137 -11.73 -25.23 5.05
CA ARG A 137 -12.73 -24.15 4.93
C ARG A 137 -12.12 -22.78 5.22
N LEU A 138 -11.32 -22.69 6.29
CA LEU A 138 -10.70 -21.46 6.75
C LEU A 138 -9.53 -21.04 5.85
N GLU A 139 -8.70 -21.98 5.38
CA GLU A 139 -7.63 -21.73 4.40
C GLU A 139 -8.19 -21.16 3.09
N ARG A 140 -9.30 -21.74 2.61
CA ARG A 140 -10.02 -21.29 1.41
C ARG A 140 -10.61 -19.89 1.59
N TRP A 141 -11.17 -19.59 2.76
CA TRP A 141 -11.66 -18.26 3.10
C TRP A 141 -10.52 -17.23 3.11
N LEU A 142 -9.42 -17.51 3.83
CA LEU A 142 -8.30 -16.57 3.98
C LEU A 142 -7.60 -16.32 2.65
N THR A 143 -7.37 -17.36 1.85
CA THR A 143 -6.82 -17.25 0.50
C THR A 143 -7.70 -16.38 -0.39
N HIS A 144 -9.03 -16.56 -0.34
CA HIS A 144 -9.99 -15.75 -1.09
C HIS A 144 -10.06 -14.30 -0.60
N HIS A 145 -10.00 -14.05 0.71
CA HIS A 145 -9.99 -12.72 1.31
C HIS A 145 -8.74 -11.93 0.87
N ILE A 146 -7.56 -12.53 0.98
CA ILE A 146 -6.29 -11.98 0.50
C ILE A 146 -6.31 -11.74 -1.01
N ALA A 147 -6.76 -12.72 -1.80
CA ALA A 147 -6.85 -12.59 -3.26
C ALA A 147 -7.89 -11.54 -3.73
N THR A 148 -8.87 -11.20 -2.90
CA THR A 148 -9.88 -10.17 -3.20
C THR A 148 -9.37 -8.77 -2.88
N LEU A 149 -8.85 -8.54 -1.67
CA LEU A 149 -8.39 -7.22 -1.24
C LEU A 149 -7.00 -6.84 -1.80
N LEU A 150 -6.09 -7.81 -1.89
CA LEU A 150 -4.71 -7.63 -2.37
C LEU A 150 -4.51 -8.17 -3.80
N LYS A 151 -5.60 -8.27 -4.57
CA LYS A 151 -5.66 -8.79 -5.94
C LYS A 151 -4.43 -8.42 -6.80
N PRO A 152 -4.00 -7.14 -6.89
CA PRO A 152 -2.88 -6.76 -7.75
C PRO A 152 -1.54 -7.41 -7.34
N LEU A 153 -1.29 -7.63 -6.05
CA LEU A 153 -0.07 -8.29 -5.60
C LEU A 153 -0.13 -9.80 -5.86
N VAL A 154 -1.31 -10.41 -5.66
CA VAL A 154 -1.51 -11.84 -5.88
C VAL A 154 -1.37 -12.20 -7.37
N GLU A 155 -2.02 -11.46 -8.26
CA GLU A 155 -1.89 -11.64 -9.71
C GLU A 155 -0.45 -11.37 -10.19
N MET A 156 0.17 -10.28 -9.73
CA MET A 156 1.56 -9.94 -10.09
C MET A 156 2.58 -10.98 -9.57
N SER A 157 2.33 -11.61 -8.42
CA SER A 157 3.15 -12.70 -7.88
C SER A 157 3.02 -14.01 -8.65
N ALA A 158 1.91 -14.20 -9.39
CA ALA A 158 1.61 -15.40 -10.15
C ALA A 158 1.95 -15.28 -11.65
N ASP A 159 2.14 -14.05 -12.16
CA ASP A 159 2.35 -13.78 -13.59
C ASP A 159 3.75 -14.20 -14.09
N GLN A 160 3.82 -15.45 -14.58
CA GLN A 160 5.00 -16.01 -15.23
C GLN A 160 5.25 -15.46 -16.64
N THR A 161 4.39 -14.58 -17.19
CA THR A 161 4.60 -13.94 -18.50
C THR A 161 5.44 -12.66 -18.41
N LEU A 162 5.64 -12.09 -17.22
CA LEU A 162 6.44 -10.88 -17.03
C LEU A 162 7.89 -11.04 -17.56
N PRO A 163 8.37 -10.15 -18.47
CA PRO A 163 9.77 -10.15 -18.92
C PRO A 163 10.76 -10.01 -17.76
N GLY A 164 11.99 -10.49 -17.92
CA GLY A 164 12.95 -10.67 -16.80
C GLY A 164 13.11 -9.46 -15.86
N LEU A 165 13.39 -8.25 -16.39
CA LEU A 165 13.52 -7.05 -15.56
C LEU A 165 12.19 -6.61 -14.93
N ALA A 166 11.07 -6.73 -15.66
CA ALA A 166 9.73 -6.45 -15.13
C ALA A 166 9.38 -7.40 -13.97
N ARG A 167 9.75 -8.68 -14.09
CA ARG A 167 9.57 -9.71 -13.06
C ARG A 167 10.41 -9.43 -11.80
N GLY A 168 11.65 -8.94 -11.96
CA GLY A 168 12.49 -8.50 -10.84
C GLY A 168 11.89 -7.30 -10.09
N VAL A 169 11.38 -6.30 -10.82
CA VAL A 169 10.69 -5.15 -10.23
C VAL A 169 9.38 -5.56 -9.56
N ALA A 170 8.60 -6.45 -10.17
CA ALA A 170 7.39 -7.03 -9.60
C ALA A 170 7.68 -7.79 -8.30
N PHE A 171 8.71 -8.63 -8.26
CA PHE A 171 9.12 -9.34 -7.05
C PHE A 171 9.49 -8.39 -5.92
N ARG A 172 10.34 -7.37 -6.18
CA ARG A 172 10.69 -6.35 -5.18
C ARG A 172 9.45 -5.57 -4.70
N LEU A 173 8.48 -5.32 -5.59
CA LEU A 173 7.23 -4.62 -5.27
C LEU A 173 6.29 -5.46 -4.39
N VAL A 174 6.19 -6.77 -4.66
CA VAL A 174 5.41 -7.72 -3.84
C VAL A 174 6.04 -7.89 -2.45
N GLU A 175 7.36 -8.03 -2.35
CA GLU A 175 8.06 -8.10 -1.05
C GLU A 175 7.95 -6.79 -0.24
N ASN A 176 7.87 -5.64 -0.92
CA ASN A 176 7.58 -4.33 -0.31
C ASN A 176 6.07 -4.03 -0.20
N LEU A 177 5.22 -5.06 -0.27
CA LEU A 177 3.76 -4.98 -0.08
C LEU A 177 3.07 -3.89 -0.94
N GLY A 178 3.62 -3.62 -2.13
CA GLY A 178 3.08 -2.74 -3.14
C GLY A 178 3.59 -1.30 -3.14
N ILE A 179 4.61 -0.94 -2.35
CA ILE A 179 5.13 0.45 -2.23
C ILE A 179 6.68 0.48 -2.10
N MET A 180 7.37 1.10 -3.06
CA MET A 180 8.83 1.34 -3.01
C MET A 180 9.18 2.81 -3.29
N ASP A 181 10.24 3.35 -2.65
CA ASP A 181 10.84 4.62 -3.06
C ASP A 181 11.58 4.43 -4.39
N ARG A 182 11.29 5.29 -5.38
CA ARG A 182 11.88 5.24 -6.72
C ARG A 182 13.41 5.44 -6.70
N ARG A 183 13.98 6.02 -5.65
CA ARG A 183 15.43 6.22 -5.44
C ARG A 183 16.14 4.88 -5.22
N GLU A 184 15.52 3.93 -4.51
CA GLU A 184 16.07 2.61 -4.15
C GLU A 184 16.18 1.63 -5.33
N ILE A 185 15.51 1.96 -6.44
CA ILE A 185 15.33 1.14 -7.65
C ILE A 185 15.56 1.95 -8.93
N HIS A 186 16.29 3.07 -8.84
CA HIS A 186 16.45 4.02 -9.94
C HIS A 186 17.06 3.35 -11.19
N SER A 187 18.05 2.48 -10.99
CA SER A 187 18.73 1.68 -12.02
C SER A 187 17.75 0.80 -12.78
N GLU A 188 16.98 -0.02 -12.06
CA GLU A 188 16.02 -0.97 -12.63
C GLU A 188 14.90 -0.23 -13.36
N ILE A 189 14.32 0.81 -12.74
CA ILE A 189 13.25 1.63 -13.32
C ILE A 189 13.74 2.43 -14.55
N GLN A 190 15.04 2.72 -14.66
CA GLN A 190 15.65 3.28 -15.87
C GLN A 190 15.86 2.21 -16.96
N ALA A 191 16.25 0.98 -16.58
CA ALA A 191 16.53 -0.12 -17.50
C ALA A 191 15.29 -0.77 -18.13
N LEU A 192 14.10 -0.65 -17.52
CA LEU A 192 12.86 -1.06 -18.18
C LEU A 192 12.66 -0.33 -19.52
N ASP A 193 12.11 -1.01 -20.52
CA ASP A 193 11.57 -0.39 -21.73
C ASP A 193 10.09 0.03 -21.55
N GLN A 194 9.36 0.33 -22.63
CA GLN A 194 7.95 0.72 -22.54
C GLN A 194 6.98 -0.48 -22.47
N GLU A 195 7.34 -1.64 -23.03
CA GLU A 195 6.53 -2.87 -22.96
C GLU A 195 6.57 -3.46 -21.54
N MET A 196 7.76 -3.54 -20.94
CA MET A 196 7.95 -3.94 -19.55
C MET A 196 7.19 -3.02 -18.57
N ARG A 197 7.20 -1.70 -18.82
CA ARG A 197 6.38 -0.76 -18.04
C ARG A 197 4.89 -0.94 -18.32
N ALA A 198 4.47 -1.27 -19.54
CA ALA A 198 3.07 -1.57 -19.85
C ALA A 198 2.59 -2.86 -19.15
N ALA A 199 3.44 -3.89 -19.08
CA ALA A 199 3.15 -5.12 -18.34
C ALA A 199 2.93 -4.86 -16.85
N LEU A 200 3.80 -4.06 -16.22
CA LEU A 200 3.61 -3.65 -14.81
C LEU A 200 2.36 -2.76 -14.63
N ARG A 201 2.05 -1.85 -15.57
CA ARG A 201 0.80 -1.05 -15.53
C ARG A 201 -0.46 -1.91 -15.64
N ARG A 202 -0.43 -3.07 -16.32
CA ARG A 202 -1.57 -4.02 -16.35
C ARG A 202 -1.90 -4.57 -14.95
N HIS A 203 -0.89 -4.75 -14.10
CA HIS A 203 -1.04 -5.06 -12.67
C HIS A 203 -1.30 -3.83 -11.78
N GLY A 204 -1.76 -2.71 -12.34
CA GLY A 204 -2.11 -1.49 -11.61
C GLY A 204 -0.93 -0.66 -11.08
N VAL A 205 0.32 -1.00 -11.43
CA VAL A 205 1.52 -0.30 -10.95
C VAL A 205 1.62 1.10 -11.56
N ARG A 206 1.76 2.13 -10.71
CA ARG A 206 2.07 3.51 -11.11
C ARG A 206 3.54 3.85 -10.87
N PHE A 207 4.09 4.63 -11.80
CA PHE A 207 5.48 5.07 -11.84
C PHE A 207 5.58 6.56 -11.49
N GLY A 208 5.53 6.89 -10.20
CA GLY A 208 5.57 8.27 -9.69
C GLY A 208 6.92 8.98 -9.89
N ALA A 209 6.99 10.25 -9.49
CA ALA A 209 8.24 10.97 -9.27
C ALA A 209 9.03 10.40 -8.09
N TYR A 210 8.36 10.08 -6.98
CA TYR A 210 9.01 9.67 -5.73
C TYR A 210 8.83 8.19 -5.41
N HIS A 211 7.70 7.57 -5.78
CA HIS A 211 7.40 6.17 -5.46
C HIS A 211 6.99 5.35 -6.69
N ILE A 212 7.25 4.04 -6.63
CA ILE A 212 6.65 3.03 -7.51
C ILE A 212 5.67 2.24 -6.64
N PHE A 213 4.38 2.30 -6.95
CA PHE A 213 3.33 1.83 -6.05
C PHE A 213 2.06 1.36 -6.76
N VAL A 214 1.19 0.64 -6.05
CA VAL A 214 -0.13 0.22 -6.55
C VAL A 214 -1.25 1.02 -5.85
N PRO A 215 -1.92 1.98 -6.52
CA PRO A 215 -2.90 2.86 -5.87
C PRO A 215 -4.11 2.14 -5.25
N ALA A 216 -4.48 0.97 -5.77
CA ALA A 216 -5.61 0.19 -5.25
C ALA A 216 -5.39 -0.29 -3.81
N LEU A 217 -4.13 -0.42 -3.38
CA LEU A 217 -3.75 -0.84 -2.03
C LEU A 217 -3.81 0.31 -1.01
N LEU A 218 -3.86 1.57 -1.47
CA LEU A 218 -4.01 2.75 -0.61
C LEU A 218 -5.48 3.00 -0.19
N LYS A 219 -6.35 2.03 -0.44
CA LYS A 219 -7.74 2.00 0.05
C LYS A 219 -7.76 1.40 1.46
N PRO A 220 -8.75 1.74 2.31
CA PRO A 220 -8.72 1.38 3.73
C PRO A 220 -8.62 -0.13 3.99
N ALA A 221 -9.51 -0.95 3.44
CA ALA A 221 -9.51 -2.40 3.70
C ALA A 221 -8.22 -3.12 3.22
N PRO A 222 -7.68 -2.85 2.00
CA PRO A 222 -6.36 -3.32 1.61
C PRO A 222 -5.24 -2.84 2.56
N ALA A 223 -5.20 -1.57 2.94
CA ALA A 223 -4.17 -1.02 3.83
C ALA A 223 -4.18 -1.66 5.23
N SER A 224 -5.37 -1.83 5.83
CA SER A 224 -5.55 -2.56 7.09
C SER A 224 -5.06 -4.01 6.99
N LEU A 225 -5.40 -4.72 5.91
CA LEU A 225 -4.95 -6.09 5.72
C LEU A 225 -3.43 -6.18 5.50
N LEU A 226 -2.82 -5.23 4.80
CA LEU A 226 -1.35 -5.18 4.64
C LEU A 226 -0.63 -4.97 5.97
N CYS A 227 -1.13 -4.08 6.83
CA CYS A 227 -0.57 -3.88 8.16
C CYS A 227 -0.71 -5.14 9.02
N LEU A 228 -1.89 -5.76 9.03
CA LEU A 228 -2.14 -6.99 9.77
C LEU A 228 -1.25 -8.15 9.30
N LEU A 229 -1.12 -8.38 7.98
CA LEU A 229 -0.26 -9.42 7.43
C LEU A 229 1.23 -9.14 7.67
N TRP A 230 1.64 -7.88 7.74
CA TRP A 230 3.00 -7.50 8.12
C TRP A 230 3.29 -7.80 9.60
N GLY A 231 2.42 -7.38 10.53
CA GLY A 231 2.56 -7.70 11.95
C GLY A 231 2.58 -9.22 12.20
N ILE A 232 1.66 -9.95 11.56
CA ILE A 232 1.63 -11.43 11.56
C ILE A 232 2.93 -12.04 11.02
N LYS A 233 3.59 -11.43 10.01
CA LYS A 233 4.92 -11.87 9.52
C LYS A 233 6.05 -11.53 10.51
N GLN A 234 5.96 -10.43 11.25
CA GLN A 234 6.88 -10.09 12.35
C GLN A 234 6.63 -10.94 13.62
N SER A 235 5.52 -11.70 13.66
CA SER A 235 5.02 -12.44 14.83
C SER A 235 4.55 -11.56 16.00
N ASP A 236 4.22 -10.29 15.71
CA ASP A 236 3.75 -9.30 16.67
C ASP A 236 2.58 -8.50 16.05
N THR A 237 1.39 -8.62 16.65
CA THR A 237 0.16 -7.93 16.23
C THR A 237 -0.07 -6.62 16.97
N ASP A 238 0.73 -6.33 17.99
CA ASP A 238 0.45 -5.32 19.01
C ASP A 238 1.38 -4.10 18.84
N ILE A 239 2.17 -4.08 17.75
CA ILE A 239 3.02 -2.98 17.32
C ILE A 239 2.19 -1.70 17.15
N ALA A 240 2.62 -0.62 17.82
CA ALA A 240 1.96 0.68 17.77
C ALA A 240 1.75 1.18 16.34
N GLY A 241 0.52 1.62 16.04
CA GLY A 241 0.12 2.16 14.74
C GLY A 241 -0.56 1.17 13.79
N LEU A 242 -0.50 -0.15 14.05
CA LEU A 242 -1.07 -1.17 13.16
C LEU A 242 -2.60 -1.06 12.99
N VAL A 243 -3.30 -0.41 13.93
CA VAL A 243 -4.75 -0.18 13.86
C VAL A 243 -5.05 1.29 13.58
N GLU A 244 -4.30 2.20 14.20
CA GLU A 244 -4.51 3.64 14.20
C GLU A 244 -4.17 4.28 12.85
N VAL A 245 -3.06 3.91 12.22
CA VAL A 245 -2.62 4.51 10.94
C VAL A 245 -3.56 4.10 9.79
N PRO A 246 -4.03 2.83 9.68
CA PRO A 246 -5.09 2.49 8.74
C PRO A 246 -6.40 3.25 8.98
N GLN A 247 -6.78 3.49 10.24
CA GLN A 247 -7.98 4.30 10.58
C GLN A 247 -7.81 5.77 10.16
N MET A 248 -6.63 6.37 10.35
CA MET A 248 -6.33 7.73 9.84
C MET A 248 -6.38 7.81 8.31
N SER A 249 -6.00 6.73 7.61
CA SER A 249 -6.17 6.59 6.16
C SER A 249 -7.65 6.45 5.76
N ALA A 250 -8.44 5.71 6.54
CA ALA A 250 -9.88 5.53 6.36
C ALA A 250 -10.66 6.84 6.51
N ALA A 251 -10.22 7.73 7.40
CA ALA A 251 -10.74 9.09 7.56
C ALA A 251 -10.39 10.05 6.39
N GLY A 252 -9.77 9.55 5.31
CA GLY A 252 -9.49 10.32 4.08
C GLY A 252 -8.40 11.39 4.21
N ARG A 253 -7.66 11.43 5.32
CA ARG A 253 -6.67 12.48 5.61
C ARG A 253 -5.52 12.47 4.60
N THR A 254 -5.26 13.61 3.97
CA THR A 254 -4.15 13.80 3.00
C THR A 254 -2.79 13.83 3.68
N SER A 255 -2.73 14.45 4.86
CA SER A 255 -1.60 14.43 5.78
C SER A 255 -2.07 14.57 7.23
N PHE A 256 -1.21 14.20 8.19
CA PHE A 256 -1.40 14.44 9.62
C PHE A 256 -0.04 14.42 10.35
N PRO A 257 0.06 14.92 11.60
CA PRO A 257 1.31 14.83 12.38
C PRO A 257 1.75 13.38 12.59
N ALA A 258 3.02 13.07 12.33
CA ALA A 258 3.57 11.74 12.59
C ALA A 258 3.87 11.60 14.09
N ASN A 259 3.36 10.54 14.73
CA ASN A 259 3.84 10.13 16.05
C ASN A 259 5.22 9.43 15.90
N PRO A 260 6.30 9.92 16.54
CA PRO A 260 7.62 9.28 16.52
C PRO A 260 7.68 7.87 17.13
N GLU A 261 6.71 7.49 17.97
CA GLU A 261 6.61 6.15 18.57
C GLU A 261 6.22 5.07 17.55
N ILE A 262 5.55 5.47 16.46
CA ILE A 262 5.09 4.56 15.41
C ILE A 262 6.19 4.39 14.36
N THR A 263 6.55 3.14 14.06
CA THR A 263 7.66 2.86 13.12
C THR A 263 7.37 3.37 11.70
N PRO A 264 8.38 3.89 10.96
CA PRO A 264 8.20 4.38 9.59
C PRO A 264 7.61 3.37 8.61
N ASP A 265 7.81 2.06 8.85
CA ASP A 265 7.25 1.00 8.00
C ASP A 265 5.71 0.91 8.12
N VAL A 266 5.13 1.12 9.30
CA VAL A 266 3.66 1.14 9.47
C VAL A 266 3.03 2.28 8.66
N TYR A 267 3.67 3.46 8.63
CA TYR A 267 3.26 4.55 7.75
C TYR A 267 3.41 4.17 6.27
N LYS A 268 4.54 3.58 5.86
CA LYS A 268 4.80 3.13 4.49
C LYS A 268 3.72 2.15 4.02
N LEU A 269 3.36 1.15 4.82
CA LEU A 269 2.31 0.16 4.53
C LEU A 269 0.94 0.79 4.35
N CYS A 270 0.61 1.81 5.15
CA CYS A 270 -0.64 2.57 5.04
C CYS A 270 -0.70 3.53 3.85
N GLY A 271 0.38 3.66 3.06
CA GLY A 271 0.47 4.60 1.95
C GLY A 271 0.99 5.98 2.31
N PHE A 272 1.66 6.16 3.45
CA PHE A 272 2.20 7.44 3.91
C PHE A 272 3.73 7.46 3.87
N ARG A 273 4.29 8.66 3.73
CA ARG A 273 5.70 8.96 3.90
C ARG A 273 5.86 10.03 4.98
N ILE A 274 6.73 9.80 5.94
CA ILE A 274 7.13 10.83 6.93
C ILE A 274 8.02 11.86 6.22
N LEU A 275 7.69 13.14 6.35
CA LEU A 275 8.42 14.27 5.78
C LEU A 275 8.42 15.41 6.82
N GLY A 276 9.53 15.58 7.53
CA GLY A 276 9.54 16.38 8.76
C GLY A 276 8.58 15.78 9.78
N GLU A 277 7.77 16.62 10.42
CA GLU A 277 6.80 16.23 11.45
C GLU A 277 5.47 15.69 10.87
N LYS A 278 5.32 15.59 9.55
CA LYS A 278 4.06 15.18 8.89
C LYS A 278 4.19 13.81 8.21
N ALA A 279 3.22 12.92 8.46
CA ALA A 279 2.92 11.79 7.60
C ALA A 279 2.05 12.27 6.44
N VAL A 280 2.49 12.10 5.19
CA VAL A 280 1.78 12.55 3.97
C VAL A 280 1.50 11.36 3.06
N ARG A 281 0.27 11.25 2.53
CA ARG A 281 -0.09 10.18 1.58
C ARG A 281 0.74 10.23 0.30
N ILE A 282 1.16 9.07 -0.17
CA ILE A 282 1.97 8.90 -1.38
C ILE A 282 1.23 9.39 -2.64
N ASP A 283 -0.08 9.14 -2.76
CA ASP A 283 -0.88 9.64 -3.88
C ASP A 283 -1.11 11.17 -3.88
N ILE A 284 -0.88 11.83 -2.74
CA ILE A 284 -0.83 13.29 -2.63
C ILE A 284 0.56 13.79 -3.06
N LEU A 285 1.63 13.15 -2.60
CA LEU A 285 3.00 13.50 -3.00
C LEU A 285 3.23 13.37 -4.52
N GLU A 286 2.68 12.34 -5.16
CA GLU A 286 2.78 12.20 -6.61
C GLU A 286 1.96 13.27 -7.36
N ARG A 287 0.76 13.63 -6.88
CA ARG A 287 -0.02 14.74 -7.47
C ARG A 287 0.66 16.10 -7.27
N LEU A 288 1.30 16.32 -6.12
CA LEU A 288 2.15 17.51 -5.88
C LEU A 288 3.34 17.53 -6.86
N ALA A 289 3.94 16.38 -7.17
CA ALA A 289 4.96 16.27 -8.21
C ALA A 289 4.42 16.52 -9.63
N ASP A 290 3.15 16.24 -9.90
CA ASP A 290 2.50 16.57 -11.18
C ASP A 290 2.23 18.07 -11.35
N LEU A 291 2.09 18.83 -10.26
CA LEU A 291 2.06 20.31 -10.31
C LEU A 291 3.46 20.92 -10.45
N ILE A 292 4.45 20.42 -9.69
CA ILE A 292 5.81 21.00 -9.66
C ILE A 292 6.61 20.68 -10.94
N ARG A 293 6.43 19.49 -11.53
CA ARG A 293 7.24 19.07 -12.70
C ARG A 293 7.05 19.95 -13.94
N PRO A 294 5.82 20.33 -14.36
CA PRO A 294 5.61 21.29 -15.44
C PRO A 294 6.29 22.65 -15.18
N ALA A 295 6.14 23.22 -13.97
CA ALA A 295 6.77 24.48 -13.60
C ALA A 295 8.31 24.45 -13.71
N LEU A 296 8.93 23.31 -13.38
CA LEU A 296 10.38 23.06 -13.52
C LEU A 296 10.83 22.60 -14.92
N ALA A 297 9.90 22.34 -15.84
CA ALA A 297 10.16 21.92 -17.22
C ALA A 297 9.93 23.04 -18.25
N TRP A 298 9.01 23.97 -17.96
CA TRP A 298 8.70 25.15 -18.77
C TRP A 298 9.93 26.04 -19.01
N ARG A 299 9.90 26.86 -20.07
CA ARG A 299 10.98 27.78 -20.44
C ARG A 299 10.42 29.15 -20.86
N PRO A 300 11.06 30.28 -20.50
CA PRO A 300 10.63 31.62 -20.94
C PRO A 300 10.53 31.81 -22.46
N GLN A 301 11.24 31.00 -23.24
CA GLN A 301 11.24 31.02 -24.70
C GLN A 301 10.33 29.94 -25.32
N SER A 302 9.46 29.28 -24.54
CA SER A 302 8.49 28.31 -25.06
C SER A 302 7.13 28.94 -25.35
N GLU A 303 6.51 28.53 -26.47
CA GLU A 303 5.17 28.95 -26.89
C GLU A 303 4.05 28.47 -25.94
N THR A 304 4.35 27.50 -25.06
CA THR A 304 3.39 27.01 -24.06
C THR A 304 3.19 28.02 -22.92
N PRO A 305 1.94 28.37 -22.55
CA PRO A 305 1.65 29.24 -21.41
C PRO A 305 2.33 28.77 -20.11
N ALA A 306 2.81 29.73 -19.32
CA ALA A 306 3.56 29.43 -18.10
C ALA A 306 2.69 28.74 -17.02
N PRO A 307 3.02 27.50 -16.61
CA PRO A 307 2.29 26.78 -15.56
C PRO A 307 2.21 27.59 -14.26
N GLU A 308 1.21 27.30 -13.43
CA GLU A 308 1.09 27.94 -12.12
C GLU A 308 2.38 27.74 -11.30
N GLY A 309 2.83 28.79 -10.60
CA GLY A 309 4.07 28.77 -9.83
C GLY A 309 5.38 28.75 -10.62
N ALA A 310 5.37 28.63 -11.96
CA ALA A 310 6.60 28.68 -12.77
C ALA A 310 7.29 30.06 -12.73
N VAL A 311 8.64 30.06 -12.66
CA VAL A 311 9.46 31.30 -12.62
C VAL A 311 10.50 31.33 -13.75
N ASP A 312 11.67 30.70 -13.56
CA ASP A 312 12.82 30.75 -14.50
C ASP A 312 13.06 29.43 -15.25
N GLY A 313 12.13 28.46 -15.16
CA GLY A 313 12.31 27.10 -15.69
C GLY A 313 13.34 26.24 -14.94
N ARG A 314 13.93 26.76 -13.85
CA ARG A 314 14.80 26.03 -12.90
C ARG A 314 14.18 25.99 -11.50
N SER A 315 13.16 26.79 -11.27
CA SER A 315 12.57 27.13 -9.97
C SER A 315 11.06 27.36 -10.06
N PHE A 316 10.38 27.19 -8.94
CA PHE A 316 8.95 27.45 -8.78
C PHE A 316 8.64 28.16 -7.45
N ILE A 317 7.45 28.74 -7.32
CA ILE A 317 6.88 29.22 -6.05
C ILE A 317 5.73 28.30 -5.62
N VAL A 318 5.47 28.20 -4.31
CA VAL A 318 4.34 27.44 -3.77
C VAL A 318 3.03 28.12 -4.17
N THR A 319 2.11 27.39 -4.77
CA THR A 319 0.80 27.93 -5.18
C THR A 319 -0.32 27.51 -4.22
N PRO A 320 -1.47 28.22 -4.20
CA PRO A 320 -2.64 27.81 -3.41
C PRO A 320 -3.11 26.39 -3.72
N ALA A 321 -3.01 25.96 -4.99
CA ALA A 321 -3.33 24.59 -5.39
C ALA A 321 -2.42 23.54 -4.74
N MET A 322 -1.13 23.85 -4.57
CA MET A 322 -0.17 22.96 -3.87
C MET A 322 -0.49 22.82 -2.38
N LEU A 323 -0.88 23.92 -1.71
CA LEU A 323 -1.28 23.90 -0.30
C LEU A 323 -2.60 23.15 -0.09
N SER A 324 -3.59 23.44 -0.95
CA SER A 324 -4.92 22.84 -0.92
C SER A 324 -4.86 21.32 -1.11
N ILE A 325 -4.09 20.80 -2.06
CA ILE A 325 -4.00 19.35 -2.30
C ILE A 325 -3.26 18.61 -1.17
N LEU A 326 -2.34 19.28 -0.46
CA LEU A 326 -1.65 18.72 0.70
C LEU A 326 -2.53 18.74 1.96
N GLY A 327 -3.45 19.72 2.05
CA GLY A 327 -4.27 19.98 3.23
C GLY A 327 -3.45 20.55 4.39
N ALA A 328 -2.49 21.42 4.10
CA ALA A 328 -1.46 21.82 5.06
C ALA A 328 -0.98 23.28 4.88
N THR A 329 -0.28 23.79 5.90
CA THR A 329 0.18 25.20 5.97
C THR A 329 1.40 25.47 5.08
N HIS A 330 1.78 26.75 4.92
CA HIS A 330 3.05 27.13 4.29
C HIS A 330 4.27 26.52 5.00
N HIS A 331 4.26 26.44 6.34
CA HIS A 331 5.33 25.80 7.11
C HIS A 331 5.40 24.29 6.83
N ASP A 332 4.25 23.61 6.83
CA ASP A 332 4.19 22.18 6.49
C ASP A 332 4.71 21.90 5.09
N MET A 333 4.33 22.75 4.12
CA MET A 333 4.82 22.67 2.74
C MET A 333 6.33 22.87 2.67
N GLU A 334 6.91 23.77 3.47
CA GLU A 334 8.36 23.95 3.56
C GLU A 334 9.06 22.67 4.04
N GLN A 335 8.57 22.03 5.09
CA GLN A 335 9.11 20.76 5.60
C GLN A 335 8.95 19.62 4.59
N VAL A 336 7.79 19.53 3.93
CA VAL A 336 7.52 18.55 2.88
C VAL A 336 8.45 18.73 1.68
N LEU A 337 8.64 19.97 1.19
CA LEU A 337 9.53 20.26 0.06
C LEU A 337 11.01 20.02 0.42
N LYS A 338 11.46 20.38 1.63
CA LYS A 338 12.80 20.02 2.15
C LYS A 338 13.00 18.51 2.18
N GLY A 339 12.05 17.75 2.75
CA GLY A 339 12.13 16.29 2.84
C GLY A 339 12.07 15.58 1.48
N LEU A 340 11.34 16.14 0.50
CA LEU A 340 11.37 15.69 -0.89
C LEU A 340 12.69 16.04 -1.61
N GLY A 341 13.55 16.89 -1.03
CA GLY A 341 14.86 17.26 -1.56
C GLY A 341 14.85 18.47 -2.49
N TYR A 342 13.88 19.39 -2.33
CA TYR A 342 13.96 20.74 -2.87
C TYR A 342 14.75 21.65 -1.91
N ARG A 343 15.23 22.78 -2.42
CA ARG A 343 15.88 23.84 -1.65
C ARG A 343 15.16 25.16 -1.90
N GLY A 344 14.81 25.85 -0.82
CA GLY A 344 14.25 27.20 -0.87
C GLY A 344 15.36 28.27 -0.85
N GLU A 345 15.14 29.33 -1.61
CA GLU A 345 15.94 30.55 -1.65
C GLU A 345 14.99 31.70 -1.28
N VAL A 346 15.15 32.30 -0.10
CA VAL A 346 14.29 33.40 0.36
C VAL A 346 14.75 34.70 -0.29
N LEU A 347 13.84 35.38 -0.97
CA LEU A 347 14.10 36.62 -1.71
C LEU A 347 13.01 37.65 -1.40
N PRO A 348 13.26 38.97 -1.59
CA PRO A 348 12.23 39.98 -1.57
C PRO A 348 11.12 39.67 -2.57
N GLU A 349 9.85 39.87 -2.22
CA GLU A 349 8.70 39.58 -3.07
C GLU A 349 8.83 40.29 -4.42
N ALA A 350 9.25 41.56 -4.43
CA ALA A 350 9.50 42.34 -5.65
C ALA A 350 10.48 41.65 -6.62
N ASP A 351 11.57 41.08 -6.12
CA ASP A 351 12.56 40.36 -6.94
C ASP A 351 12.01 39.06 -7.53
N VAL A 352 11.07 38.39 -6.84
CA VAL A 352 10.45 37.16 -7.34
C VAL A 352 9.31 37.49 -8.31
N LEU A 353 8.49 38.49 -8.02
CA LEU A 353 7.45 39.00 -8.92
C LEU A 353 8.04 39.53 -10.23
N ALA A 354 9.17 40.24 -10.19
CA ALA A 354 9.89 40.69 -11.38
C ALA A 354 10.46 39.54 -12.24
N ARG A 355 10.61 38.33 -11.66
CA ARG A 355 11.03 37.10 -12.37
C ARG A 355 9.85 36.23 -12.79
N LEU A 356 8.61 36.55 -12.43
CA LEU A 356 7.45 35.81 -12.88
C LEU A 356 7.15 36.08 -14.36
N PRO A 357 6.80 35.04 -15.14
CA PRO A 357 6.29 35.24 -16.48
C PRO A 357 4.95 35.98 -16.44
N LYS A 358 4.82 37.01 -17.29
CA LYS A 358 3.53 37.63 -17.58
C LYS A 358 2.59 36.57 -18.15
N ARG A 359 1.62 36.12 -17.36
CA ARG A 359 0.53 35.29 -17.87
C ARG A 359 -0.49 36.20 -18.56
N GLU A 360 -0.91 35.82 -19.74
CA GLU A 360 -2.17 36.30 -20.30
C GLU A 360 -3.29 35.66 -19.48
N THR A 361 -3.95 36.46 -18.64
CA THR A 361 -5.15 36.02 -17.93
C THR A 361 -6.24 35.74 -18.97
N PRO A 362 -6.86 34.55 -18.99
CA PRO A 362 -8.11 34.37 -19.72
C PRO A 362 -9.09 35.43 -19.24
N ALA A 363 -9.66 36.21 -20.17
CA ALA A 363 -10.52 37.33 -19.81
C ALA A 363 -11.68 36.83 -18.94
N ALA A 364 -11.77 37.34 -17.71
CA ALA A 364 -12.90 37.04 -16.83
C ALA A 364 -14.17 37.53 -17.54
N ALA A 365 -15.10 36.61 -17.81
CA ALA A 365 -16.41 36.98 -18.34
C ALA A 365 -17.06 37.97 -17.37
N PRO A 366 -17.58 39.11 -17.83
CA PRO A 366 -18.17 40.10 -16.93
C PRO A 366 -19.38 39.50 -16.25
N SER A 367 -19.37 39.51 -14.91
CA SER A 367 -20.56 39.21 -14.12
C SER A 367 -21.68 40.15 -14.54
N ALA A 368 -22.77 39.61 -15.06
CA ALA A 368 -23.93 40.42 -15.41
C ALA A 368 -24.53 41.02 -14.12
N ASP A 369 -24.64 42.35 -14.09
CA ASP A 369 -25.44 43.04 -13.08
C ASP A 369 -26.91 42.64 -13.23
N THR A 370 -27.59 42.40 -12.11
CA THR A 370 -29.04 42.22 -12.05
C THR A 370 -29.52 42.68 -10.68
N GLY A 371 -29.34 43.97 -10.38
CA GLY A 371 -29.99 44.59 -9.24
C GLY A 371 -31.51 44.48 -9.33
N GLN A 372 -32.15 43.94 -8.28
CA GLN A 372 -33.58 44.14 -8.05
C GLN A 372 -33.89 44.45 -6.59
N THR A 373 -34.63 45.54 -6.43
CA THR A 373 -35.03 46.24 -5.22
C THR A 373 -35.67 45.31 -4.17
N ALA A 374 -35.22 45.41 -2.91
CA ALA A 374 -35.97 44.87 -1.78
C ALA A 374 -37.10 45.83 -1.38
N GLN A 375 -38.32 45.32 -1.22
CA GLN A 375 -39.43 46.00 -0.55
C GLN A 375 -39.77 45.28 0.76
N GLN A 376 -40.24 46.04 1.75
CA GLN A 376 -40.65 45.51 3.05
C GLN A 376 -42.16 45.30 3.10
N GLU A 377 -42.58 44.12 3.55
CA GLU A 377 -43.83 43.85 4.29
C GLU A 377 -43.71 42.40 4.82
N GLY A 378 -44.24 42.03 5.99
CA GLY A 378 -44.90 42.83 7.02
C GLY A 378 -45.77 41.93 7.91
N ALA A 379 -45.71 42.12 9.24
CA ALA A 379 -46.51 41.41 10.25
C ALA A 379 -46.28 39.87 10.39
N LEU A 380 -46.65 39.20 11.49
CA LEU A 380 -46.50 39.47 12.94
C LEU A 380 -47.11 38.27 13.69
N GLN A 381 -46.48 37.76 14.76
CA GLN A 381 -47.22 37.27 15.93
C GLN A 381 -46.33 37.15 17.18
N THR A 382 -46.94 37.41 18.34
CA THR A 382 -46.28 37.61 19.63
C THR A 382 -47.08 36.96 20.76
N VAL A 383 -46.44 36.26 21.68
CA VAL A 383 -46.80 36.18 23.12
C VAL A 383 -45.56 35.74 23.94
N PRO A 384 -45.46 36.07 25.25
CA PRO A 384 -44.15 36.28 25.89
C PRO A 384 -43.91 35.33 27.11
N PRO A 385 -43.31 35.70 28.28
CA PRO A 385 -42.26 34.88 28.89
C PRO A 385 -42.63 34.27 30.26
N THR A 386 -41.67 33.61 30.92
CA THR A 386 -41.76 33.17 32.33
C THR A 386 -40.37 33.24 33.01
N GLU A 387 -40.37 33.42 34.32
CA GLU A 387 -39.26 33.89 35.18
C GLU A 387 -38.22 32.84 35.60
N ALA A 388 -37.25 33.33 36.41
CA ALA A 388 -36.43 32.63 37.41
C ALA A 388 -35.11 31.96 36.97
N ALA A 389 -33.99 32.07 37.72
CA ALA A 389 -33.66 32.99 38.84
C ALA A 389 -32.15 32.99 39.18
N SER A 390 -31.70 34.07 39.84
CA SER A 390 -30.56 34.18 40.78
C SER A 390 -29.12 33.86 40.34
N GLY A 391 -28.17 34.72 40.73
CA GLY A 391 -26.73 34.45 40.56
C GLY A 391 -25.77 35.64 40.80
N GLU A 392 -25.99 36.45 41.83
CA GLU A 392 -25.13 37.61 42.14
C GLU A 392 -23.79 37.20 42.77
N GLN A 393 -22.71 37.90 42.43
CA GLN A 393 -21.72 38.35 43.41
C GLN A 393 -20.87 39.52 42.89
N GLU A 394 -20.81 40.59 43.67
CA GLU A 394 -20.15 41.87 43.39
C GLU A 394 -19.20 42.23 44.54
N LEU A 395 -18.02 42.79 44.23
CA LEU A 395 -17.12 43.43 45.20
C LEU A 395 -16.33 44.61 44.57
N VAL A 396 -16.98 45.78 44.48
CA VAL A 396 -16.52 47.09 45.01
C VAL A 396 -14.99 47.23 45.20
N VAL A 397 -14.24 48.00 44.37
CA VAL A 397 -13.95 49.48 44.48
C VAL A 397 -13.17 49.82 45.78
N ASP A 398 -12.07 50.59 45.83
CA ASP A 398 -11.64 51.86 45.17
C ASP A 398 -10.07 51.92 45.09
N ASP A 399 -9.29 52.94 44.66
CA ASP A 399 -9.43 54.32 44.11
C ASP A 399 -8.17 54.65 43.24
N GLN A 400 -7.97 55.93 42.86
CA GLN A 400 -6.94 56.54 42.02
C GLN A 400 -5.51 56.62 42.60
N THR A 401 -4.52 56.77 41.70
CA THR A 401 -3.57 57.91 41.72
C THR A 401 -3.11 58.19 40.29
N SER A 402 -2.99 59.47 39.90
CA SER A 402 -2.58 59.92 38.57
C SER A 402 -1.11 60.35 38.54
N GLU A 403 -0.37 59.96 37.51
CA GLU A 403 0.80 60.72 37.03
C GLU A 403 0.83 60.66 35.50
N ALA A 404 1.42 61.66 34.85
CA ALA A 404 1.32 61.92 33.41
C ALA A 404 2.70 62.15 32.79
N VAL A 405 2.74 62.42 31.47
CA VAL A 405 3.95 62.55 30.63
C VAL A 405 4.52 61.14 30.32
N GLU A 406 4.94 60.79 29.08
CA GLU A 406 5.36 61.62 27.95
C GLU A 406 4.73 61.19 26.60
N VAL A 407 4.62 62.13 25.65
CA VAL A 407 4.16 61.85 24.28
C VAL A 407 5.37 61.52 23.39
N SER A 408 5.49 60.25 22.98
CA SER A 408 6.41 59.82 21.91
C SER A 408 5.64 59.60 20.61
N ALA A 409 5.90 60.44 19.61
CA ALA A 409 5.28 60.35 18.28
C ALA A 409 5.99 59.35 17.36
N ASP A 410 5.26 58.90 16.33
CA ASP A 410 5.73 58.22 15.12
C ASP A 410 7.05 57.42 15.18
N LEU A 411 6.93 56.14 15.56
CA LEU A 411 7.68 55.10 14.84
C LEU A 411 6.77 54.56 13.73
N ALA A 412 6.89 55.16 12.55
CA ALA A 412 6.29 54.62 11.34
C ALA A 412 6.78 53.18 11.14
N ALA A 413 5.88 52.21 11.27
CA ALA A 413 6.18 50.81 11.05
C ALA A 413 6.56 50.59 9.58
N SER A 414 7.87 50.68 9.29
CA SER A 414 8.42 50.40 7.97
C SER A 414 7.88 49.04 7.52
N PRO A 415 7.19 48.94 6.38
CA PRO A 415 6.57 47.69 5.96
C PRO A 415 7.65 46.64 5.81
N GLU A 416 7.61 45.59 6.64
CA GLU A 416 8.56 44.50 6.56
C GLU A 416 8.59 44.01 5.11
N PRO A 417 9.78 43.91 4.48
CA PRO A 417 9.87 43.56 3.07
C PRO A 417 9.36 42.14 2.91
N LYS A 418 8.10 42.01 2.46
CA LYS A 418 7.46 40.72 2.18
C LYS A 418 8.45 39.87 1.39
N THR A 419 8.72 38.67 1.87
CA THR A 419 9.63 37.73 1.21
C THR A 419 8.85 36.58 0.61
N MET A 420 9.35 36.02 -0.49
CA MET A 420 8.77 34.85 -1.11
C MET A 420 9.86 33.81 -1.41
N THR A 421 9.63 32.58 -0.97
CA THR A 421 10.60 31.48 -1.10
C THR A 421 10.55 30.88 -2.50
N LEU A 422 11.65 31.03 -3.23
CA LEU A 422 11.87 30.45 -4.56
C LEU A 422 12.45 29.04 -4.42
N TRP A 423 11.74 28.03 -4.90
CA TRP A 423 12.11 26.61 -4.72
C TRP A 423 12.79 26.03 -5.95
N ARG A 424 13.96 25.42 -5.75
CA ARG A 424 14.76 24.73 -6.78
C ARG A 424 14.92 23.26 -6.44
N SER A 425 15.08 22.39 -7.45
CA SER A 425 15.37 20.97 -7.21
C SER A 425 16.79 20.80 -6.64
N GLY A 426 16.93 20.16 -5.47
CA GLY A 426 18.21 19.96 -4.79
C GLY A 426 19.12 18.90 -5.40
N ARG A 427 18.72 18.27 -6.52
CA ARG A 427 19.62 17.38 -7.29
C ARG A 427 20.76 18.23 -7.86
N THR A 428 21.99 17.95 -7.43
CA THR A 428 23.19 18.71 -7.80
C THR A 428 23.32 18.91 -9.32
N ALA A 429 23.62 20.15 -9.72
CA ALA A 429 23.67 20.58 -11.14
C ALA A 429 24.52 19.65 -12.02
N ASN A 430 25.64 19.17 -11.45
CA ASN A 430 26.61 18.20 -11.98
C ASN A 430 25.99 16.91 -12.59
N GLN A 431 24.71 16.59 -12.34
CA GLN A 431 24.00 15.47 -13.00
C GLN A 431 23.08 15.88 -14.18
N ARG A 432 22.72 17.17 -14.31
CA ARG A 432 22.10 17.74 -15.52
C ARG A 432 23.16 18.20 -16.52
N ASP A 433 24.23 18.85 -16.05
CA ASP A 433 25.32 19.32 -16.91
C ASP A 433 25.93 18.16 -17.72
N ARG A 434 26.08 16.97 -17.10
CA ARG A 434 26.50 15.72 -17.77
C ARG A 434 25.52 15.14 -18.81
N ARG A 435 24.27 15.61 -18.87
CA ARG A 435 23.31 15.25 -19.93
C ARG A 435 23.46 16.21 -21.12
N ASP A 436 23.56 17.50 -20.83
CA ASP A 436 23.66 18.53 -21.86
C ASP A 436 25.05 18.48 -22.54
N ASP A 437 26.12 18.22 -21.77
CA ASP A 437 27.46 17.88 -22.25
C ASP A 437 27.46 16.64 -23.17
N LYS A 438 26.86 15.52 -22.75
CA LYS A 438 26.72 14.34 -23.63
C LYS A 438 25.98 14.65 -24.93
N GLY A 439 24.94 15.48 -24.88
CA GLY A 439 24.22 15.95 -26.07
C GLY A 439 25.07 16.81 -27.03
N GLN A 440 26.11 17.48 -26.52
CA GLN A 440 27.11 18.16 -27.35
C GLN A 440 28.20 17.21 -27.85
N VAL A 441 28.69 16.27 -27.01
CA VAL A 441 29.70 15.28 -27.39
C VAL A 441 29.20 14.36 -28.52
N GLU A 442 27.96 13.88 -28.48
CA GLU A 442 27.40 13.08 -29.58
C GLU A 442 27.27 13.88 -30.89
N LYS A 443 26.88 15.15 -30.83
CA LYS A 443 26.87 16.06 -32.00
C LYS A 443 28.28 16.32 -32.53
N GLY A 444 29.26 16.51 -31.65
CA GLY A 444 30.68 16.67 -32.02
C GLY A 444 31.26 15.42 -32.68
N GLN A 445 30.93 14.22 -32.18
CA GLN A 445 31.33 12.96 -32.78
C GLN A 445 30.66 12.73 -34.14
N ALA A 446 29.37 13.06 -34.30
CA ALA A 446 28.67 13.01 -35.58
C ALA A 446 29.28 13.96 -36.64
N ALA A 447 29.75 15.14 -36.23
CA ALA A 447 30.48 16.06 -37.11
C ALA A 447 31.87 15.51 -37.50
N ASN A 448 32.62 14.96 -36.54
CA ASN A 448 33.97 14.43 -36.76
C ASN A 448 33.95 13.15 -37.64
N ALA A 449 32.92 12.31 -37.52
CA ALA A 449 32.71 11.14 -38.38
C ALA A 449 32.60 11.50 -39.87
N ARG A 450 31.92 12.61 -40.20
CA ARG A 450 31.80 13.11 -41.58
C ARG A 450 33.15 13.59 -42.15
N ASN A 451 33.97 14.24 -41.32
CA ASN A 451 35.27 14.78 -41.75
C ASN A 451 36.33 13.69 -41.99
N ARG A 452 36.18 12.49 -41.39
CA ARG A 452 37.09 11.34 -41.62
C ARG A 452 36.91 10.64 -42.97
N HIS A 453 35.72 10.70 -43.59
CA HIS A 453 35.50 10.09 -44.91
C HIS A 453 36.14 10.85 -46.08
N SER A 454 36.68 12.05 -45.85
CA SER A 454 37.29 12.89 -46.90
C SER A 454 38.82 12.74 -47.04
N ARG A 455 39.47 11.90 -46.20
CA ARG A 455 40.95 11.83 -46.11
C ARG A 455 41.58 10.44 -46.26
N ASN A 456 40.88 9.49 -46.89
CA ASN A 456 41.44 8.15 -47.15
C ASN A 456 41.30 7.73 -48.62
N ALA A 457 41.86 8.56 -49.52
CA ALA A 457 41.74 8.39 -50.97
C ALA A 457 43.02 8.81 -51.74
N LYS A 458 44.22 8.44 -51.24
CA LYS A 458 45.46 8.48 -52.04
C LYS A 458 46.58 7.63 -51.41
N SER A 459 47.52 7.22 -52.27
CA SER A 459 48.72 6.42 -51.99
C SER A 459 48.48 4.99 -51.48
N GLY A 460 48.60 4.02 -52.39
CA GLY A 460 48.98 2.65 -52.07
C GLY A 460 50.40 2.35 -52.57
N ASP A 461 50.88 1.16 -52.19
CA ASP A 461 52.05 0.43 -52.72
C ASP A 461 53.46 1.06 -52.55
N ASN A 462 54.28 0.44 -51.70
CA ASN A 462 55.40 -0.39 -52.18
C ASN A 462 55.84 -1.41 -51.10
N ARG A 463 56.62 -2.42 -51.51
CA ARG A 463 57.33 -3.41 -50.67
C ARG A 463 58.76 -2.87 -50.38
N THR A 464 59.69 -3.45 -49.62
CA THR A 464 59.99 -4.85 -49.22
C THR A 464 60.98 -4.80 -48.01
N ARG A 465 60.88 -5.67 -46.99
CA ARG A 465 61.81 -6.81 -46.68
C ARG A 465 62.99 -6.51 -45.70
N ASP A 466 63.27 -7.51 -44.83
CA ASP A 466 64.40 -7.67 -43.87
C ASP A 466 64.53 -6.58 -42.76
N GLY A 467 64.95 -6.88 -41.52
CA GLY A 467 65.24 -8.16 -40.87
C GLY A 467 65.69 -7.98 -39.39
N ASN A 468 66.21 -9.05 -38.78
CA ASN A 468 66.99 -9.08 -37.51
C ASN A 468 66.26 -8.92 -36.14
N GLN A 469 66.03 -10.07 -35.46
CA GLN A 469 66.05 -10.21 -33.98
C GLN A 469 67.53 -10.19 -33.47
N PRO A 470 67.91 -10.19 -32.16
CA PRO A 470 67.28 -10.94 -31.05
C PRO A 470 67.37 -10.35 -29.60
N GLY A 471 66.75 -11.06 -28.63
CA GLY A 471 67.50 -11.44 -27.41
C GLY A 471 66.88 -11.28 -26.00
N LYS A 472 66.62 -12.43 -25.34
CA LYS A 472 66.70 -12.68 -23.86
C LYS A 472 65.60 -12.01 -22.98
N ARG A 473 65.18 -12.54 -21.81
CA ARG A 473 65.53 -13.77 -21.03
C ARG A 473 64.38 -14.14 -20.04
N ASN A 474 64.22 -15.43 -19.73
CA ASN A 474 63.97 -16.14 -18.43
C ASN A 474 63.20 -15.45 -17.24
N ASP A 475 62.49 -16.13 -16.32
CA ASP A 475 62.32 -17.58 -16.02
C ASP A 475 61.12 -17.92 -15.08
N ARG A 476 60.75 -19.22 -14.98
CA ARG A 476 60.05 -19.94 -13.85
C ARG A 476 58.64 -19.46 -13.43
N GLN A 477 57.76 -20.23 -12.74
CA GLN A 477 57.63 -21.66 -12.30
C GLN A 477 56.11 -21.88 -12.16
N LYS A 478 55.39 -22.94 -12.57
CA LYS A 478 55.53 -24.41 -12.67
C LYS A 478 55.38 -25.22 -11.36
N THR A 479 54.12 -25.44 -10.97
CA THR A 479 53.54 -26.63 -10.30
C THR A 479 52.09 -26.83 -10.82
N GLY A 480 51.45 -28.01 -10.80
CA GLY A 480 52.00 -29.35 -10.55
C GLY A 480 51.04 -30.35 -9.91
N SER A 481 50.03 -30.85 -10.64
CA SER A 481 49.23 -32.04 -10.25
C SER A 481 48.60 -32.73 -11.47
N ASP A 482 48.39 -34.05 -11.37
CA ASP A 482 48.02 -34.96 -12.46
C ASP A 482 46.74 -35.77 -12.16
N ARG A 483 46.23 -36.44 -13.21
CA ARG A 483 45.11 -37.42 -13.27
C ARG A 483 43.69 -36.80 -13.30
N ALA A 484 42.71 -37.38 -14.00
CA ALA A 484 42.69 -38.61 -14.80
C ALA A 484 41.99 -38.40 -16.16
N GLN A 485 42.31 -39.24 -17.15
CA GLN A 485 41.53 -39.37 -18.39
C GLN A 485 40.53 -40.52 -18.24
N GLU A 486 39.32 -40.38 -18.79
CA GLU A 486 38.76 -41.49 -19.56
C GLU A 486 37.82 -41.05 -20.69
N ASN A 487 37.65 -42.00 -21.62
CA ASN A 487 36.97 -41.94 -22.91
C ASN A 487 35.68 -41.13 -23.02
N ARG A 488 35.56 -40.38 -24.14
CA ARG A 488 34.58 -40.72 -25.18
C ARG A 488 35.00 -40.22 -26.56
N GLN A 489 34.69 -41.03 -27.58
CA GLN A 489 34.90 -40.71 -29.00
C GLN A 489 33.58 -40.19 -29.57
N ASP A 490 33.60 -39.02 -30.21
CA ASP A 490 32.51 -38.57 -31.09
C ASP A 490 33.02 -38.50 -32.52
N LYS A 491 32.25 -39.09 -33.45
CA LYS A 491 32.58 -39.16 -34.88
C LYS A 491 31.35 -38.90 -35.73
N THR A 492 31.50 -37.97 -36.69
CA THR A 492 30.73 -37.83 -37.94
C THR A 492 29.19 -37.70 -37.86
N GLY A 493 28.62 -36.62 -38.42
CA GLY A 493 27.16 -36.58 -38.62
C GLY A 493 26.52 -35.25 -39.06
N SER A 494 26.98 -34.62 -40.15
CA SER A 494 26.26 -33.47 -40.72
C SER A 494 24.91 -33.88 -41.34
N ARG A 495 23.80 -33.32 -40.86
CA ARG A 495 22.44 -33.43 -41.47
C ARG A 495 21.60 -32.18 -41.16
N PRO A 496 20.44 -31.94 -41.83
CA PRO A 496 20.27 -30.67 -42.54
C PRO A 496 19.12 -29.80 -42.00
N GLN A 497 18.89 -28.66 -42.65
CA GLN A 497 17.75 -27.78 -42.41
C GLN A 497 16.42 -28.54 -42.45
N ARG A 498 15.49 -28.16 -41.57
CA ARG A 498 14.13 -28.70 -41.51
C ARG A 498 13.13 -27.62 -41.93
N SER A 499 12.30 -27.92 -42.90
CA SER A 499 11.31 -27.00 -43.48
C SER A 499 10.19 -26.62 -42.50
N ALA A 500 9.51 -25.51 -42.80
CA ALA A 500 8.30 -25.10 -42.09
C ALA A 500 7.22 -26.20 -42.11
N ARG A 501 6.36 -26.20 -41.09
CA ARG A 501 5.26 -27.15 -40.92
C ARG A 501 3.95 -26.46 -41.34
N PRO A 502 3.13 -27.06 -42.22
CA PRO A 502 1.85 -26.47 -42.58
C PRO A 502 0.90 -26.43 -41.38
N GLU A 503 0.06 -25.41 -41.33
CA GLU A 503 -1.02 -25.28 -40.36
C GLU A 503 -2.12 -26.33 -40.63
N ARG A 504 -2.89 -26.67 -39.59
CA ARG A 504 -4.01 -27.60 -39.72
C ARG A 504 -5.29 -26.80 -40.04
N PRO A 505 -6.18 -27.28 -40.93
CA PRO A 505 -7.50 -26.67 -41.09
C PRO A 505 -8.27 -26.74 -39.77
N LEU A 506 -9.14 -25.75 -39.52
CA LEU A 506 -9.98 -25.72 -38.33
C LEU A 506 -11.07 -26.79 -38.41
N ASP A 507 -11.42 -27.33 -37.25
CA ASP A 507 -12.49 -28.31 -37.07
C ASP A 507 -13.87 -27.67 -37.35
N PRO A 508 -14.68 -28.19 -38.29
CA PRO A 508 -15.96 -27.60 -38.67
C PRO A 508 -17.02 -27.65 -37.56
N ASP A 509 -16.91 -28.56 -36.60
CA ASP A 509 -17.87 -28.67 -35.49
C ASP A 509 -17.52 -27.77 -34.29
N SER A 510 -16.37 -27.11 -34.33
CA SER A 510 -15.92 -26.14 -33.32
C SER A 510 -16.94 -25.01 -33.09
N PRO A 511 -17.22 -24.61 -31.84
CA PRO A 511 -18.15 -23.51 -31.55
C PRO A 511 -17.70 -22.18 -32.18
N PHE A 512 -16.40 -21.99 -32.41
CA PHE A 512 -15.87 -20.81 -33.10
C PHE A 512 -16.19 -20.80 -34.62
N ALA A 513 -16.24 -21.97 -35.27
CA ALA A 513 -16.64 -22.07 -36.67
C ALA A 513 -18.12 -21.70 -36.86
N LYS A 514 -18.99 -22.18 -35.96
CA LYS A 514 -20.43 -21.85 -35.95
C LYS A 514 -20.69 -20.38 -35.65
N LEU A 515 -19.92 -19.75 -34.76
CA LEU A 515 -19.96 -18.29 -34.54
C LEU A 515 -19.49 -17.49 -35.76
N ALA A 516 -18.46 -17.95 -36.48
CA ALA A 516 -18.00 -17.29 -37.70
C ALA A 516 -19.05 -17.34 -38.83
N GLN A 517 -19.72 -18.48 -39.01
CA GLN A 517 -20.86 -18.62 -39.94
C GLN A 517 -22.03 -17.72 -39.54
N LEU A 518 -22.38 -17.66 -38.24
CA LEU A 518 -23.45 -16.78 -37.75
C LEU A 518 -23.13 -15.30 -38.04
N LYS A 519 -21.88 -14.87 -37.82
CA LYS A 519 -21.43 -13.51 -38.12
C LYS A 519 -21.56 -13.17 -39.62
N ALA A 520 -21.09 -14.06 -40.50
CA ALA A 520 -21.23 -13.87 -41.94
C ALA A 520 -22.72 -13.78 -42.39
N SER A 521 -23.61 -14.56 -41.76
CA SER A 521 -25.06 -14.52 -42.03
C SER A 521 -25.80 -13.26 -41.55
N LEU A 522 -25.15 -12.47 -40.67
CA LEU A 522 -25.65 -11.18 -40.20
C LEU A 522 -25.07 -10.01 -41.03
N GLU A 523 -23.82 -10.14 -41.49
CA GLU A 523 -23.18 -9.14 -42.34
C GLU A 523 -23.79 -9.11 -43.74
N GLY A 524 -24.06 -10.28 -44.35
CA GLY A 524 -24.74 -10.38 -45.66
C GLY A 524 -26.26 -10.18 -45.63
N ARG A 525 -26.78 -9.35 -44.72
CA ARG A 525 -28.23 -9.13 -44.54
C ARG A 525 -28.62 -7.65 -44.30
N ASN A 526 -27.67 -6.74 -44.54
CA ASN A 526 -27.81 -5.28 -44.39
C ASN A 526 -27.55 -4.51 -45.71
N ASP A 527 -27.39 -5.23 -46.82
CA ASP A 527 -27.35 -4.72 -48.20
C ASP A 527 -28.65 -5.10 -48.94
#